data_AF-A0A938JAI8-F1
#
_entry.id   AF-A0A938JAI8-F1
#
_cell.length_a   1.000
_cell.length_b   1.000
_cell.length_c   1.000
_cell.angle_alpha   90.00
_cell.angle_beta   90.00
_cell.angle_gamma   90.00
#
_symmetry.space_group_name_H-M   'P 1'
#
loop_
_entity.id
_entity.type
_entity.pdbx_description
1 polymer ?
#
loop_
_entity_poly.entity_id
_entity_poly.type
_entity_poly.pdbx_seq_one_letter_code
_entity_poly.pdbx_strand_id
1 'polypeptide(L)'
;MDDVAADTRGVADRLTGALGPLDEAVNALHDDLNTRLPWLWWPLTAPAPAERLGGPQHALYAAHAGLGLAVAALAAPRRLRPGVLVVGAAIGLASWALFTGAWDRRADRWRDEGWDAYDADGGASA
;
A
#
# COMPACT_ATOMS: atom_id res chain seq x y z
N MET A 1 -9.90 -10.82 18.44
CA MET A 1 -8.63 -10.48 17.75
C MET A 1 -8.86 -9.44 16.64
N ASP A 2 -10.09 -8.93 16.52
CA ASP A 2 -10.55 -8.03 15.46
C ASP A 2 -10.40 -6.53 15.80
N ASP A 3 -10.22 -6.19 17.08
CA ASP A 3 -10.15 -4.80 17.53
C ASP A 3 -8.88 -4.08 17.07
N VAL A 4 -7.73 -4.77 17.00
CA VAL A 4 -6.46 -4.17 16.57
C VAL A 4 -6.49 -3.83 15.08
N ALA A 5 -7.16 -4.66 14.27
CA ALA A 5 -7.34 -4.44 12.84
C ALA A 5 -8.36 -3.32 12.56
N ALA A 6 -9.36 -3.13 13.45
CA ALA A 6 -10.29 -2.01 13.36
C ALA A 6 -9.65 -0.66 13.70
N ASP A 7 -8.74 -0.64 14.69
CA ASP A 7 -8.07 0.58 15.14
C ASP A 7 -7.02 1.09 14.13
N THR A 8 -6.34 0.17 13.43
CA THR A 8 -5.41 0.53 12.34
C THR A 8 -6.13 1.12 11.11
N ARG A 9 -7.35 0.66 10.80
CA ARG A 9 -8.19 1.21 9.72
C ARG A 9 -8.47 2.70 9.95
N GLY A 10 -8.87 3.07 11.16
CA GLY A 10 -9.20 4.44 11.51
C GLY A 10 -8.01 5.41 11.44
N VAL A 11 -6.79 4.93 11.63
CA VAL A 11 -5.57 5.77 11.59
C VAL A 11 -5.04 5.91 10.17
N ALA A 12 -4.94 4.82 9.41
CA ALA A 12 -4.50 4.87 8.01
C ALA A 12 -5.46 5.71 7.15
N ASP A 13 -6.77 5.53 7.30
CA ASP A 13 -7.78 6.31 6.56
C ASP A 13 -7.76 7.80 6.93
N ARG A 14 -7.56 8.15 8.21
CA ARG A 14 -7.45 9.56 8.62
C ARG A 14 -6.18 10.23 8.12
N LEU A 15 -5.06 9.50 8.09
CA LEU A 15 -3.77 10.03 7.63
C LEU A 15 -3.69 10.14 6.10
N THR A 16 -4.41 9.27 5.38
CA THR A 16 -4.32 9.18 3.92
C THR A 16 -5.57 9.65 3.19
N GLY A 17 -6.66 9.96 3.88
CA GLY A 17 -7.88 10.50 3.26
C GLY A 17 -7.65 11.81 2.51
N ALA A 18 -6.72 12.66 2.96
CA ALA A 18 -6.30 13.86 2.23
C ALA A 18 -5.49 13.56 0.95
N LEU A 19 -5.01 12.32 0.81
CA LEU A 19 -4.24 11.84 -0.34
C LEU A 19 -5.12 11.06 -1.34
N GLY A 20 -6.44 11.00 -1.11
CA GLY A 20 -7.42 10.36 -2.00
C GLY A 20 -7.28 10.70 -3.50
N PRO A 21 -6.93 11.95 -3.89
CA PRO A 21 -6.67 12.26 -5.31
C PRO A 21 -5.53 11.47 -5.97
N LEU A 22 -4.63 10.84 -5.19
CA LEU A 22 -3.54 10.01 -5.70
C LEU A 22 -3.91 8.52 -5.79
N ASP A 23 -5.09 8.12 -5.27
CA ASP A 23 -5.46 6.72 -5.14
C ASP A 23 -5.47 5.98 -6.48
N GLU A 24 -5.89 6.63 -7.55
CA GLU A 24 -5.95 6.03 -8.89
C GLU A 24 -4.55 5.69 -9.41
N ALA A 25 -3.62 6.65 -9.39
CA ALA A 25 -2.25 6.42 -9.81
C ALA A 25 -1.53 5.36 -8.95
N VAL A 26 -1.82 5.34 -7.64
CA VAL A 26 -1.27 4.36 -6.71
C VAL A 26 -1.83 2.96 -6.98
N ASN A 27 -3.14 2.85 -7.26
CA ASN A 27 -3.77 1.58 -7.59
C ASN A 27 -3.33 1.06 -8.97
N ALA A 28 -3.15 1.92 -9.96
CA ALA A 28 -2.61 1.53 -11.27
C ALA A 28 -1.19 0.95 -11.15
N LEU A 29 -0.33 1.58 -10.34
CA LEU A 29 1.00 1.04 -10.05
C LEU A 29 0.92 -0.29 -9.30
N HIS A 30 -0.01 -0.44 -8.34
CA HIS A 30 -0.24 -1.71 -7.67
C HIS A 30 -0.65 -2.83 -8.65
N ASP A 31 -1.54 -2.53 -9.60
CA ASP A 31 -2.02 -3.52 -10.57
C ASP A 31 -0.91 -3.93 -11.54
N ASP A 32 -0.05 -2.98 -11.96
CA ASP A 32 1.15 -3.28 -12.76
C ASP A 32 2.14 -4.17 -11.99
N LEU A 33 2.37 -3.88 -10.70
CA LEU A 33 3.23 -4.71 -9.84
C LEU A 33 2.66 -6.12 -9.64
N ASN A 34 1.36 -6.25 -9.40
CA ASN A 34 0.69 -7.54 -9.24
C ASN A 34 0.75 -8.39 -10.51
N THR A 35 0.66 -7.74 -11.67
CA THR A 35 0.70 -8.40 -12.98
C THR A 35 2.11 -8.80 -13.36
N ARG A 36 3.09 -7.89 -13.22
CA ARG A 36 4.47 -8.11 -13.68
C ARG A 36 5.33 -8.88 -12.70
N LEU A 37 5.05 -8.76 -11.40
CA LEU A 37 5.88 -9.30 -10.33
C LEU A 37 5.04 -10.08 -9.28
N PRO A 38 4.26 -11.09 -9.70
CA PRO A 38 3.38 -11.84 -8.79
C PRO A 38 4.13 -12.57 -7.68
N TRP A 39 5.41 -12.86 -7.88
CA TRP A 39 6.28 -13.51 -6.89
C TRP A 39 6.59 -12.63 -5.68
N LEU A 40 6.39 -11.30 -5.76
CA LEU A 40 6.50 -10.39 -4.60
C LEU A 40 5.53 -10.77 -3.48
N TRP A 41 4.47 -11.49 -3.82
CA TRP A 41 3.45 -11.87 -2.85
C TRP A 41 3.79 -13.13 -2.08
N TRP A 42 4.76 -13.93 -2.51
CA TRP A 42 5.04 -15.21 -1.88
C TRP A 42 5.42 -15.06 -0.39
N PRO A 43 4.88 -15.88 0.53
CA PRO A 43 4.03 -17.06 0.31
C PRO A 43 2.52 -16.77 0.22
N LEU A 44 2.13 -15.50 0.23
CA LEU A 44 0.75 -15.08 0.01
C LEU A 44 0.42 -15.05 -1.49
N THR A 45 -0.86 -14.86 -1.79
CA THR A 45 -1.35 -14.55 -3.14
C THR A 45 -1.55 -13.06 -3.28
N ALA A 46 -1.43 -12.55 -4.51
CA ALA A 46 -1.84 -11.18 -4.80
C ALA A 46 -3.30 -10.98 -4.35
N PRO A 47 -3.61 -9.91 -3.63
CA PRO A 47 -4.95 -9.63 -3.15
C PRO A 47 -5.90 -9.38 -4.32
N ALA A 48 -7.14 -9.83 -4.20
CA ALA A 48 -8.18 -9.49 -5.16
C ALA A 48 -8.49 -7.99 -5.05
N PRO A 49 -8.61 -7.25 -6.17
CA PRO A 49 -8.79 -5.80 -6.12
C PRO A 49 -10.12 -5.36 -5.45
N ALA A 50 -11.09 -6.28 -5.29
CA ALA A 50 -12.37 -6.06 -4.59
C ALA A 50 -12.28 -6.28 -3.09
N GLU A 51 -11.18 -6.87 -2.62
CA GLU A 51 -11.04 -7.27 -1.24
C GLU A 51 -10.05 -6.36 -0.54
N ARG A 52 -10.42 -5.95 0.68
CA ARG A 52 -9.50 -5.27 1.59
C ARG A 52 -8.31 -6.16 1.89
N LEU A 53 -7.17 -5.52 2.17
CA LEU A 53 -5.99 -6.23 2.63
C LEU A 53 -6.25 -6.82 4.03
N GLY A 54 -6.00 -8.11 4.20
CA GLY A 54 -5.94 -8.76 5.51
C GLY A 54 -4.66 -8.40 6.27
N GLY A 55 -4.62 -8.77 7.56
CA GLY A 55 -3.44 -8.57 8.42
C GLY A 55 -2.14 -9.15 7.84
N PRO A 56 -2.15 -10.38 7.28
CA PRO A 56 -0.95 -10.94 6.64
C PRO A 56 -0.46 -10.14 5.42
N GLN A 57 -1.35 -9.64 4.56
CA GLN A 57 -0.95 -8.81 3.41
C GLN A 57 -0.36 -7.47 3.86
N HIS A 58 -0.94 -6.83 4.88
CA HIS A 58 -0.37 -5.62 5.48
C HIS A 58 1.04 -5.86 6.03
N ALA A 59 1.25 -6.97 6.74
CA ALA A 59 2.56 -7.34 7.28
C ALA A 59 3.58 -7.62 6.16
N LEU A 60 3.16 -8.27 5.07
CA LEU A 60 4.03 -8.54 3.93
C LEU A 60 4.45 -7.23 3.23
N TYR A 61 3.54 -6.27 3.07
CA TYR A 61 3.89 -4.95 2.55
C TYR A 61 4.86 -4.19 3.45
N ALA A 62 4.64 -4.23 4.76
CA ALA A 62 5.55 -3.61 5.73
C ALA A 62 6.94 -4.26 5.66
N ALA A 63 7.01 -5.59 5.51
CA ALA A 63 8.25 -6.32 5.35
C ALA A 63 8.99 -5.94 4.05
N HIS A 64 8.29 -5.80 2.91
CA HIS A 64 8.89 -5.37 1.65
C HIS A 64 9.44 -3.94 1.73
N ALA A 65 8.67 -3.02 2.31
CA ALA A 65 9.15 -1.65 2.55
C ALA A 65 10.39 -1.64 3.45
N GLY A 66 10.40 -2.47 4.50
CA GLY A 66 11.54 -2.66 5.39
C GLY A 66 12.78 -3.24 4.69
N LEU A 67 12.61 -4.25 3.83
CA LEU A 67 13.68 -4.83 3.01
C LEU A 67 14.27 -3.80 2.05
N GLY A 68 13.44 -3.03 1.34
CA GLY A 68 13.89 -1.96 0.47
C GLY A 68 14.70 -0.90 1.22
N LEU A 69 14.24 -0.51 2.42
CA LEU A 69 14.95 0.42 3.29
C LEU A 69 16.29 -0.16 3.77
N ALA A 70 16.33 -1.44 4.15
CA ALA A 70 17.56 -2.11 4.58
C ALA A 70 18.59 -2.19 3.44
N VAL A 71 18.15 -2.56 2.23
CA VAL A 71 19.01 -2.58 1.04
C VAL A 71 19.54 -1.19 0.72
N ALA A 72 18.68 -0.16 0.76
CA ALA A 72 19.10 1.23 0.54
C ALA A 72 20.12 1.69 1.60
N ALA A 73 19.92 1.31 2.88
CA ALA A 73 20.85 1.62 3.96
C ALA A 73 22.20 0.88 3.84
N LEU A 74 22.21 -0.33 3.28
CA LEU A 74 23.44 -1.09 3.01
C LEU A 74 24.18 -0.61 1.76
N ALA A 75 23.45 -0.20 0.72
CA ALA A 75 24.00 0.37 -0.51
C ALA A 75 24.43 1.83 -0.35
N ALA A 76 23.92 2.50 0.68
CA ALA A 76 24.27 3.86 1.02
C ALA A 76 25.79 4.01 1.28
N PRO A 77 26.40 5.13 0.85
CA PRO A 77 27.75 5.45 1.25
C PRO A 77 27.84 5.47 2.78
N ARG A 78 28.94 4.94 3.34
CA ARG A 78 29.25 4.89 4.79
C ARG A 78 29.20 6.25 5.53
N ARG A 79 28.90 7.34 4.83
CA ARG A 79 28.80 8.72 5.33
C ARG A 79 27.35 9.21 5.49
N LEU A 80 26.33 8.39 5.22
CA LEU A 80 24.96 8.82 5.47
C LEU A 80 24.76 9.13 6.97
N ARG A 81 24.28 10.34 7.23
CA ARG A 81 23.97 10.78 8.60
C ARG A 81 22.75 10.00 9.10
N PRO A 82 22.67 9.67 10.40
CA PRO A 82 21.51 9.01 11.00
C PRO A 82 20.17 9.66 10.65
N GLY A 83 20.13 11.00 10.49
CA GLY A 83 18.93 11.72 10.06
C GLY A 83 18.40 11.33 8.68
N VAL A 84 19.26 10.94 7.73
CA VAL A 84 18.82 10.46 6.41
C VAL A 84 18.12 9.11 6.51
N LEU A 85 18.61 8.23 7.39
CA LEU A 85 17.96 6.93 7.65
C LEU A 85 16.58 7.12 8.31
N VAL A 86 16.46 8.07 9.24
CA VAL A 86 15.18 8.40 9.88
C VAL A 86 14.19 8.97 8.87
N VAL A 87 14.62 9.89 8.01
CA VAL A 87 13.78 10.44 6.93
C VAL A 87 13.38 9.34 5.95
N GLY A 88 14.31 8.46 5.57
CA GLY A 88 14.01 7.32 4.71
C GLY A 88 12.99 6.36 5.32
N ALA A 89 13.11 6.07 6.62
CA ALA A 89 12.14 5.25 7.34
C ALA A 89 10.74 5.91 7.39
N ALA A 90 10.69 7.21 7.63
CA ALA A 90 9.44 7.97 7.63
C ALA A 90 8.78 7.99 6.24
N ILE A 91 9.56 8.18 5.17
CA ILE A 91 9.06 8.10 3.79
C ILE A 91 8.58 6.69 3.46
N GLY A 92 9.29 5.64 3.91
CA GLY A 92 8.88 4.25 3.73
C GLY A 92 7.55 3.93 4.42
N LEU A 93 7.38 4.39 5.66
CA LEU A 93 6.12 4.26 6.41
C LEU A 93 4.97 5.03 5.74
N ALA A 94 5.23 6.25 5.27
CA ALA A 94 4.24 7.04 4.54
C ALA A 94 3.85 6.37 3.21
N SER A 95 4.81 5.82 2.48
CA SER A 95 4.57 5.08 1.24
C SER A 95 3.75 3.83 1.51
N TRP A 96 4.10 3.05 2.54
CA TRP A 96 3.32 1.89 2.97
C TRP A 96 1.87 2.26 3.28
N ALA A 97 1.65 3.28 4.11
CA ALA A 97 0.31 3.72 4.49
C ALA A 97 -0.51 4.21 3.28
N LEU A 98 0.14 4.90 2.35
CA LEU A 98 -0.48 5.36 1.10
C LEU A 98 -0.92 4.18 0.23
N PHE A 99 -0.04 3.20 0.01
CA PHE A 99 -0.35 2.02 -0.80
C PHE A 99 -1.47 1.17 -0.18
N THR A 100 -1.36 0.81 1.11
CA THR A 100 -2.40 -0.01 1.76
C THR A 100 -3.72 0.73 1.89
N GLY A 101 -3.68 2.04 2.19
CA GLY A 101 -4.87 2.88 2.28
C GLY A 101 -5.59 3.07 0.94
N ALA A 102 -4.85 3.30 -0.14
CA ALA A 102 -5.43 3.44 -1.49
C ALA A 102 -6.10 2.13 -1.95
N TRP A 103 -5.52 0.98 -1.60
CA TRP A 103 -6.09 -0.34 -1.90
C TRP A 103 -7.39 -0.58 -1.12
N ASP A 104 -7.39 -0.32 0.19
CA ASP A 104 -8.57 -0.54 1.03
C ASP A 104 -9.73 0.39 0.64
N ARG A 105 -9.45 1.65 0.30
CA ARG A 105 -10.46 2.58 -0.23
C ARG A 105 -11.00 2.17 -1.59
N ARG A 106 -10.16 1.58 -2.46
CA ARG A 106 -10.64 0.98 -3.70
C ARG A 106 -11.61 -0.17 -3.41
N ALA A 107 -11.23 -1.09 -2.52
CA ALA A 107 -12.09 -2.21 -2.14
C ALA A 107 -13.42 -1.73 -1.53
N ASP A 108 -13.40 -0.65 -0.75
CA ASP A 108 -14.60 -0.04 -0.20
C ASP A 108 -15.49 0.59 -1.27
N ARG A 109 -14.93 1.38 -2.19
CA ARG A 109 -15.69 1.95 -3.31
C ARG A 109 -16.31 0.85 -4.16
N TRP A 110 -15.54 -0.20 -4.46
CA TRP A 110 -16.05 -1.32 -5.23
C TRP A 110 -17.20 -2.03 -4.50
N ARG A 111 -17.10 -2.22 -3.18
CA ARG A 111 -18.19 -2.78 -2.38
C ARG A 111 -19.44 -1.89 -2.39
N ASP A 112 -19.27 -0.58 -2.30
CA ASP A 112 -20.37 0.36 -2.09
C ASP A 112 -21.05 0.78 -3.41
N GLU A 113 -20.31 0.84 -4.53
CA GLU A 113 -20.79 1.35 -5.83
C GLU A 113 -20.94 0.24 -6.90
N GLY A 114 -20.31 -0.92 -6.72
CA GLY A 114 -20.23 -1.99 -7.72
C GLY A 114 -19.15 -1.75 -8.79
N TRP A 115 -18.71 -2.80 -9.49
CA TRP A 115 -17.59 -2.74 -10.45
C TRP A 115 -17.85 -1.75 -11.60
N ASP A 116 -19.06 -1.76 -12.14
CA ASP A 116 -19.40 -1.00 -13.34
C ASP A 116 -19.36 0.52 -13.11
N ALA A 117 -19.63 0.99 -11.87
CA ALA A 117 -19.51 2.39 -11.50
C ALA A 117 -18.05 2.79 -11.24
N TYR A 118 -17.28 1.92 -10.59
CA TYR A 118 -15.84 2.12 -10.34
C TYR A 118 -15.03 2.21 -11.64
N ASP A 119 -15.36 1.38 -12.64
CA ASP A 119 -14.68 1.37 -13.94
C ASP A 119 -15.01 2.60 -14.78
N ALA A 120 -16.26 3.09 -14.70
CA ALA A 120 -16.72 4.28 -15.44
C ALA A 120 -16.04 5.58 -15.00
N ASP A 121 -15.59 5.65 -13.74
CA ASP A 121 -14.87 6.79 -13.16
C ASP A 121 -13.34 6.72 -13.36
N GLY A 122 -12.85 5.78 -14.19
CA GLY A 122 -11.43 5.63 -14.53
C GLY A 122 -10.67 4.59 -13.69
N GLY A 123 -11.35 3.87 -12.79
CA GLY A 123 -10.72 3.02 -11.77
C GLY A 123 -9.85 1.85 -12.29
N ALA A 124 -10.06 1.34 -13.50
CA ALA A 124 -9.25 0.23 -14.04
C ALA A 124 -8.70 0.44 -15.47
N SER A 125 -8.85 1.63 -16.08
CA SER A 125 -8.54 1.84 -17.50
C SER A 125 -7.45 2.89 -17.82
N ALA A 126 -6.56 3.21 -16.88
CA ALA A 126 -5.37 4.03 -17.11
C ALA A 126 -4.06 3.23 -17.16
#